data_AF-A0A0C1FMN1-F1
#
_entry.id   AF-A0A0C1FMN1-F1
#
_cell.length_a   1.000
_cell.length_b   1.000
_cell.length_c   1.000
_cell.angle_alpha   90.00
_cell.angle_beta   90.00
_cell.angle_gamma   90.00
#
_symmetry.space_group_name_H-M   'P 1'
#
loop_
_entity.id
_entity.type
_entity.pdbx_description
1 polymer ?
#
loop_
_entity_poly.entity_id
_entity_poly.type
_entity_poly.pdbx_seq_one_letter_code
_entity_poly.pdbx_strand_id
1 'polypeptide(L)'
;MRSCILFFLLLITAGSLSAQNVDTDSLKNKPKKENFADDWAALTKYQQENAALLPPKRKEKRVVFLGSSIFEFWKQKDPKYFNNGRYLDRGISGQISPQLLIRFRQDVINLKPKVVIILAGSNDIAGNTGHVTLEKIMDNIKSMAELAKLHHIKVILCKYLPVYQYPWNKSVPAAEQIMALNELIVAYAKQKHFTVLDYWTPLVDERNGQRAELTVDGVHPNVDGYKIMETVTDAAIKKALKSRN
;
A
#
# COMPACT_ATOMS: atom_id res chain seq x y z
N MET A 1 43.43 -41.76 -47.95
CA MET A 1 43.08 -40.44 -47.36
C MET A 1 42.94 -40.62 -45.86
N ARG A 2 43.78 -39.91 -45.09
CA ARG A 2 43.86 -39.95 -43.62
C ARG A 2 42.92 -38.92 -43.00
N SER A 3 42.25 -39.25 -41.89
CA SER A 3 41.96 -38.34 -40.75
C SER A 3 41.16 -39.11 -39.70
N CYS A 4 41.80 -39.54 -38.61
CA CYS A 4 41.95 -38.81 -37.34
C CYS A 4 40.65 -38.73 -36.55
N ILE A 5 40.35 -39.79 -35.79
CA ILE A 5 39.37 -39.77 -34.70
C ILE A 5 40.10 -39.22 -33.47
N LEU A 6 39.73 -38.01 -33.05
CA LEU A 6 40.27 -37.35 -31.87
C LEU A 6 39.56 -37.90 -30.63
N PHE A 7 40.25 -38.71 -29.82
CA PHE A 7 39.77 -39.12 -28.50
C PHE A 7 40.00 -37.98 -27.50
N PHE A 8 38.94 -37.32 -27.05
CA PHE A 8 39.00 -36.38 -25.93
C PHE A 8 39.10 -37.18 -24.63
N LEU A 9 40.27 -37.18 -23.99
CA LEU A 9 40.43 -37.67 -22.61
C LEU A 9 39.74 -36.67 -21.66
N LEU A 10 38.68 -37.12 -20.98
CA LEU A 10 38.06 -36.36 -19.90
C LEU A 10 38.90 -36.60 -18.62
N LEU A 11 39.74 -35.64 -18.24
CA LEU A 11 40.40 -35.63 -16.93
C LEU A 11 39.35 -35.28 -15.86
N ILE A 12 38.90 -36.29 -15.11
CA ILE A 12 38.11 -36.09 -13.90
C ILE A 12 39.10 -35.72 -12.79
N THR A 13 39.22 -34.44 -12.47
CA THR A 13 39.91 -34.00 -11.25
C THR A 13 38.97 -34.27 -10.06
N ALA A 14 39.36 -35.20 -9.20
CA ALA A 14 38.73 -35.40 -7.91
C ALA A 14 39.09 -34.20 -7.01
N GLY A 15 38.27 -33.15 -7.07
CA GLY A 15 38.32 -32.06 -6.09
C GLY A 15 37.82 -32.56 -4.75
N SER A 16 38.70 -32.59 -3.75
CA SER A 16 38.32 -32.85 -2.37
C SER A 16 37.37 -31.75 -1.89
N LEU A 17 36.06 -32.02 -1.81
CA LEU A 17 35.15 -31.15 -1.06
C LEU A 17 35.53 -31.23 0.41
N SER A 18 36.25 -30.21 0.90
CA SER A 18 36.30 -29.96 2.33
C SER A 18 34.96 -29.38 2.74
N ALA A 19 34.11 -30.22 3.35
CA ALA A 19 32.93 -29.74 4.06
C ALA A 19 33.41 -28.80 5.18
N GLN A 20 33.10 -27.51 5.09
CA GLN A 20 33.28 -26.61 6.22
C GLN A 20 32.35 -27.08 7.34
N ASN A 21 32.94 -27.57 8.43
CA ASN A 21 32.21 -27.81 9.67
C ASN A 21 31.67 -26.47 10.15
N VAL A 22 30.40 -26.20 9.87
CA VAL A 22 29.69 -25.05 10.42
C VAL A 22 29.57 -25.30 11.91
N ASP A 23 30.25 -24.47 12.69
CA ASP A 23 30.20 -24.50 14.14
C ASP A 23 28.77 -24.20 14.60
N THR A 24 28.05 -25.27 14.95
CA THR A 24 26.63 -25.22 15.36
C THR A 24 26.41 -24.49 16.67
N ASP A 25 27.47 -24.14 17.41
CA ASP A 25 27.38 -23.37 18.65
C ASP A 25 27.06 -21.87 18.40
N SER A 26 27.26 -21.38 17.17
CA SER A 26 26.92 -20.01 16.74
C SER A 26 25.41 -19.74 16.60
N LEU A 27 24.56 -20.77 16.69
CA LEU A 27 23.10 -20.66 16.57
C LEU A 27 22.38 -20.40 17.91
N LYS A 28 23.11 -20.33 19.03
CA LYS A 28 22.55 -19.99 20.36
C LYS A 28 22.43 -18.49 20.63
N ASN A 29 22.32 -17.66 19.59
CA ASN A 29 22.11 -16.23 19.78
C ASN A 29 20.66 -15.96 20.19
N LYS A 30 20.45 -15.53 21.44
CA LYS A 30 19.20 -14.86 21.83
C LYS A 30 18.90 -13.78 20.78
N PRO A 31 17.66 -13.67 20.27
CA PRO A 31 17.35 -12.67 19.26
C PRO A 31 17.67 -11.28 19.81
N LYS A 32 18.60 -10.58 19.17
CA LYS A 32 18.87 -9.18 19.48
C LYS A 32 17.62 -8.37 19.11
N LYS A 33 17.20 -7.49 20.01
CA LYS A 33 16.08 -6.57 19.75
C LYS A 33 16.44 -5.68 18.55
N GLU A 34 15.56 -5.60 17.57
CA GLU A 34 15.70 -4.67 16.46
C GLU A 34 15.76 -3.22 16.98
N ASN A 35 16.63 -2.40 16.38
CA ASN A 35 16.78 -0.99 16.76
C ASN A 35 16.14 -0.10 15.68
N PHE A 36 14.89 0.28 15.91
CA PHE A 36 14.14 1.26 15.11
C PHE A 36 14.10 2.62 15.83
N ALA A 37 15.25 3.15 16.26
CA ALA A 37 15.29 4.40 17.05
C ALA A 37 14.57 5.58 16.38
N ASP A 38 14.49 5.61 15.05
CA ASP A 38 13.76 6.61 14.27
C ASP A 38 12.43 6.11 13.70
N ASP A 39 12.14 4.80 13.76
CA ASP A 39 11.03 4.06 13.12
C ASP A 39 10.31 4.84 12.01
N TRP A 40 11.06 5.25 10.99
CA TRP A 40 10.60 6.29 10.07
C TRP A 40 9.33 5.89 9.32
N ALA A 41 9.17 4.61 8.98
CA ALA A 41 7.99 4.08 8.33
C ALA A 41 6.91 3.58 9.31
N ALA A 42 7.10 3.80 10.61
CA ALA A 42 6.22 3.35 11.70
C ALA A 42 5.90 1.86 11.65
N LEU A 43 6.91 1.01 11.39
CA LEU A 43 6.78 -0.44 11.33
C LEU A 43 6.24 -1.03 12.64
N THR A 44 6.49 -0.38 13.77
CA THR A 44 6.00 -0.84 15.08
C THR A 44 4.50 -0.61 15.29
N LYS A 45 3.87 0.36 14.60
CA LYS A 45 2.47 0.79 14.82
C LYS A 45 1.47 -0.35 14.78
N TYR A 46 1.56 -1.22 13.77
CA TYR A 46 0.65 -2.35 13.57
C TYR A 46 1.27 -3.71 13.86
N GLN A 47 2.51 -3.77 14.37
CA GLN A 47 3.23 -5.03 14.56
C GLN A 47 2.45 -6.01 15.46
N GLN A 48 1.94 -5.53 16.60
CA GLN A 48 1.15 -6.34 17.53
C GLN A 48 -0.20 -6.73 16.95
N GLU A 49 -0.90 -5.79 16.30
CA GLU A 49 -2.18 -6.08 15.62
C GLU A 49 -1.99 -7.13 14.51
N ASN A 50 -0.91 -7.04 13.73
CA ASN A 50 -0.55 -7.99 12.68
C ASN A 50 -0.26 -9.38 13.26
N ALA A 51 0.52 -9.46 14.34
CA ALA A 51 0.90 -10.71 14.98
C ALA A 51 -0.31 -11.44 15.61
N ALA A 52 -1.33 -10.69 16.05
CA ALA A 52 -2.56 -11.25 16.61
C ALA A 52 -3.52 -11.82 15.55
N LEU A 53 -3.30 -11.54 14.26
CA LEU A 53 -4.19 -12.02 13.20
C LEU A 53 -3.97 -13.50 12.92
N LEU A 54 -5.07 -14.25 12.98
CA LEU A 54 -5.09 -15.61 12.45
C LEU A 54 -4.93 -15.60 10.92
N PRO A 55 -4.33 -16.65 10.35
CA PRO A 55 -4.33 -16.86 8.90
C PRO A 55 -5.75 -16.74 8.32
N PRO A 56 -5.93 -16.10 7.16
CA PRO A 56 -7.26 -15.97 6.57
C PRO A 56 -7.91 -17.34 6.34
N LYS A 57 -9.20 -17.48 6.69
CA LYS A 57 -9.94 -18.71 6.39
C LYS A 57 -10.07 -18.89 4.86
N ARG A 58 -10.23 -20.12 4.37
CA ARG A 58 -10.27 -20.44 2.93
C ARG A 58 -11.22 -19.56 2.08
N LYS A 59 -12.37 -19.19 2.65
CA LYS A 59 -13.41 -18.37 1.99
C LYS A 59 -13.42 -16.91 2.45
N GLU A 60 -12.49 -16.51 3.33
CA GLU A 60 -12.40 -15.15 3.83
C GLU A 60 -11.99 -14.20 2.71
N LYS A 61 -12.76 -13.13 2.55
CA LYS A 61 -12.49 -12.06 1.60
C LYS A 61 -11.87 -10.88 2.33
N ARG A 62 -10.72 -11.13 2.95
CA ARG A 62 -9.97 -10.13 3.72
C ARG A 62 -9.54 -8.98 2.80
N VAL A 63 -9.76 -7.75 3.25
CA VAL A 63 -9.41 -6.51 2.53
C VAL A 63 -8.52 -5.68 3.45
N VAL A 64 -7.38 -5.24 2.92
CA VAL A 64 -6.50 -4.29 3.62
C VAL A 64 -6.68 -2.89 3.04
N PHE A 65 -6.87 -1.91 3.92
CA PHE A 65 -6.93 -0.49 3.61
C PHE A 65 -5.58 0.13 3.92
N LEU A 66 -4.75 0.33 2.90
CA LEU A 66 -3.43 0.93 3.05
C LEU A 66 -3.50 2.42 2.72
N GLY A 67 -3.17 3.27 3.69
CA GLY A 67 -3.21 4.71 3.51
C GLY A 67 -2.58 5.49 4.65
N SER A 68 -3.01 6.74 4.81
CA SER A 68 -2.59 7.63 5.89
C SER A 68 -3.78 8.03 6.78
N SER A 69 -3.87 9.30 7.17
CA SER A 69 -4.85 9.84 8.11
C SER A 69 -6.30 9.62 7.66
N ILE A 70 -6.58 9.66 6.35
CA ILE A 70 -7.93 9.41 5.83
C ILE A 70 -8.46 8.05 6.29
N PHE A 71 -7.66 6.98 6.27
CA PHE A 71 -8.09 5.65 6.74
C PHE A 71 -7.98 5.50 8.25
N GLU A 72 -6.90 6.03 8.87
CA GLU A 72 -6.76 5.95 10.33
C GLU A 72 -7.93 6.64 11.06
N PHE A 73 -8.31 7.83 10.59
CA PHE A 73 -9.45 8.58 11.15
C PHE A 73 -10.79 7.94 10.78
N TRP A 74 -10.89 7.23 9.65
CA TRP A 74 -12.10 6.48 9.33
C TRP A 74 -12.35 5.39 10.37
N LYS A 75 -11.34 4.58 10.72
CA LYS A 75 -11.48 3.56 11.77
C LYS A 75 -11.83 4.17 13.13
N GLN A 76 -11.32 5.36 13.44
CA GLN A 76 -11.65 6.06 14.68
C GLN A 76 -13.09 6.62 14.70
N LYS A 77 -13.55 7.21 13.60
CA LYS A 77 -14.88 7.85 13.51
C LYS A 77 -16.00 6.85 13.22
N ASP A 78 -15.74 5.79 12.47
CA ASP A 78 -16.65 4.66 12.27
C ASP A 78 -15.95 3.31 12.48
N PRO A 79 -15.73 2.91 13.75
CA PRO A 79 -15.16 1.61 14.06
C PRO A 79 -16.04 0.44 13.62
N LYS A 80 -17.37 0.63 13.44
CA LYS A 80 -18.27 -0.45 13.03
C LYS A 80 -17.99 -0.91 11.61
N TYR A 81 -17.58 0.00 10.72
CA TYR A 81 -17.20 -0.34 9.35
C TYR A 81 -16.02 -1.33 9.29
N PHE A 82 -15.07 -1.21 10.22
CA PHE A 82 -13.90 -2.09 10.29
C PHE A 82 -14.08 -3.31 11.20
N ASN A 83 -14.98 -3.25 12.19
CA ASN A 83 -15.31 -4.35 13.10
C ASN A 83 -16.23 -5.43 12.48
N ASN A 84 -16.01 -5.75 11.20
CA ASN A 84 -16.81 -6.72 10.43
C ASN A 84 -16.08 -8.05 10.18
N GLY A 85 -14.88 -8.21 10.76
CA GLY A 85 -14.04 -9.41 10.66
C GLY A 85 -13.36 -9.61 9.31
N ARG A 86 -13.46 -8.67 8.37
CA ARG A 86 -12.89 -8.78 7.01
C ARG A 86 -11.99 -7.60 6.62
N TYR A 87 -12.24 -6.42 7.17
CA TYR A 87 -11.52 -5.20 6.81
C TYR A 87 -10.43 -4.91 7.83
N LEU A 88 -9.22 -4.68 7.33
CA LEU A 88 -8.05 -4.33 8.13
C LEU A 88 -7.60 -2.93 7.74
N ASP A 89 -7.79 -1.97 8.64
CA ASP A 89 -7.22 -0.64 8.49
C ASP A 89 -5.71 -0.66 8.78
N ARG A 90 -4.94 -0.15 7.83
CA ARG A 90 -3.49 0.09 7.94
C ARG A 90 -3.17 1.53 7.55
N GLY A 91 -4.02 2.48 7.95
CA GLY A 91 -3.79 3.91 7.86
C GLY A 91 -2.85 4.44 8.95
N ILE A 92 -1.84 5.24 8.59
CA ILE A 92 -0.98 5.93 9.57
C ILE A 92 -0.89 7.40 9.22
N SER A 93 -1.38 8.27 10.10
CA SER A 93 -1.47 9.71 9.90
C SER A 93 -0.14 10.34 9.53
N GLY A 94 -0.18 11.29 8.61
CA GLY A 94 0.98 12.04 8.12
C GLY A 94 1.88 11.31 7.12
N GLN A 95 1.75 9.98 6.96
CA GLN A 95 2.63 9.21 6.09
C GLN A 95 2.52 9.54 4.60
N ILE A 96 3.68 9.49 3.94
CA ILE A 96 3.88 9.65 2.50
C ILE A 96 4.08 8.31 1.79
N SER A 97 3.94 8.30 0.46
CA SER A 97 3.98 7.07 -0.35
C SER A 97 5.23 6.18 -0.19
N PRO A 98 6.47 6.70 0.03
CA PRO A 98 7.61 5.84 0.34
C PRO A 98 7.45 5.07 1.66
N GLN A 99 6.88 5.68 2.71
CA GLN A 99 6.65 5.00 3.99
C GLN A 99 5.63 3.86 3.83
N LEU A 100 4.57 4.12 3.05
CA LEU A 100 3.59 3.09 2.68
C LEU A 100 4.26 1.93 1.93
N LEU A 101 5.18 2.23 1.00
CA LEU A 101 5.93 1.20 0.27
C LEU A 101 6.83 0.36 1.20
N ILE A 102 7.58 1.01 2.12
CA ILE A 102 8.44 0.31 3.08
C ILE A 102 7.65 -0.68 3.92
N ARG A 103 6.50 -0.26 4.47
CA ARG A 103 5.67 -1.13 5.32
C ARG A 103 4.74 -2.07 4.55
N PHE A 104 4.69 -1.98 3.22
CA PHE A 104 3.78 -2.76 2.38
C PHE A 104 3.88 -4.27 2.61
N ARG A 105 5.10 -4.79 2.82
CA ARG A 105 5.29 -6.22 3.09
C ARG A 105 4.64 -6.64 4.40
N GLN A 106 4.90 -5.89 5.47
CA GLN A 106 4.40 -6.20 6.80
C GLN A 106 2.88 -6.01 6.90
N ASP A 107 2.40 -4.87 6.41
CA ASP A 107 1.02 -4.43 6.64
C ASP A 107 0.06 -4.86 5.53
N VAL A 108 0.55 -5.43 4.43
CA VAL A 108 -0.31 -5.94 3.34
C VAL A 108 0.03 -7.38 3.01
N ILE A 109 1.24 -7.65 2.49
CA ILE A 109 1.58 -8.96 1.91
C ILE A 109 1.47 -10.06 2.95
N ASN A 110 2.07 -9.87 4.13
CA ASN A 110 2.10 -10.86 5.19
C ASN A 110 0.70 -11.16 5.76
N LEU A 111 -0.27 -10.24 5.56
CA LEU A 111 -1.65 -10.40 6.02
C LEU A 111 -2.49 -11.25 5.05
N LYS A 112 -1.93 -11.60 3.88
CA LYS A 112 -2.52 -12.44 2.83
C LYS A 112 -3.95 -12.04 2.43
N PRO A 113 -4.23 -10.75 2.17
CA PRO A 113 -5.58 -10.32 1.81
C PRO A 113 -5.97 -10.81 0.42
N LYS A 114 -7.27 -10.83 0.14
CA LYS A 114 -7.77 -10.98 -1.24
C LYS A 114 -7.68 -9.69 -2.03
N VAL A 115 -7.77 -8.54 -1.34
CA VAL A 115 -7.78 -7.21 -1.94
C VAL A 115 -6.95 -6.26 -1.08
N VAL A 116 -6.18 -5.38 -1.72
CA VAL A 116 -5.62 -4.18 -1.09
C VAL A 116 -6.22 -2.94 -1.76
N ILE A 117 -6.63 -1.98 -0.94
CA ILE A 117 -7.00 -0.63 -1.35
C ILE A 117 -5.81 0.27 -1.04
N ILE A 118 -5.28 0.97 -2.04
CA ILE A 118 -4.13 1.87 -1.90
C ILE A 118 -4.60 3.31 -2.08
N LEU A 119 -4.48 4.11 -1.02
CA LEU A 119 -4.75 5.55 -1.01
C LEU A 119 -3.47 6.30 -0.58
N ALA A 120 -2.77 6.91 -1.53
CA ALA A 120 -1.47 7.56 -1.30
C ALA A 120 -1.33 8.86 -2.10
N GLY A 121 -0.47 9.77 -1.65
CA GLY A 121 -0.04 10.95 -2.42
C GLY A 121 -0.37 12.31 -1.81
N SER A 122 -1.45 12.45 -1.02
CA SER A 122 -1.81 13.78 -0.49
C SER A 122 -0.77 14.36 0.46
N ASN A 123 -0.20 13.56 1.38
CA ASN A 123 0.88 14.04 2.26
C ASN A 123 2.20 14.27 1.52
N ASP A 124 2.44 13.53 0.43
CA ASP A 124 3.57 13.75 -0.46
C ASP A 124 3.47 15.13 -1.12
N ILE A 125 2.28 15.47 -1.64
CA ILE A 125 1.96 16.77 -2.23
C ILE A 125 2.01 17.88 -1.16
N ALA A 126 1.47 17.63 0.04
CA ALA A 126 1.51 18.57 1.15
C ALA A 126 2.94 18.83 1.66
N GLY A 127 3.92 18.01 1.27
CA GLY A 127 5.32 18.20 1.60
C GLY A 127 5.67 17.86 3.05
N ASN A 128 4.95 16.92 3.69
CA ASN A 128 5.11 16.60 5.11
C ASN A 128 6.55 16.22 5.51
N THR A 129 7.33 15.67 4.60
CA THR A 129 8.76 15.36 4.81
C THR A 129 9.65 15.98 3.71
N GLY A 130 9.18 17.07 3.10
CA GLY A 130 9.82 17.71 1.94
C GLY A 130 9.13 17.38 0.61
N HIS A 131 9.62 18.00 -0.46
CA HIS A 131 9.01 17.90 -1.79
C HIS A 131 9.17 16.51 -2.41
N VAL A 132 8.06 15.93 -2.87
CA VAL A 132 8.01 14.69 -3.64
C VAL A 132 7.28 14.97 -4.96
N THR A 133 7.89 14.60 -6.08
CA THR A 133 7.28 14.81 -7.41
C THR A 133 6.15 13.81 -7.66
N LEU A 134 5.16 14.17 -8.49
CA LEU A 134 4.08 13.27 -8.88
C LEU A 134 4.59 11.96 -9.50
N GLU A 135 5.69 12.01 -10.24
CA GLU A 135 6.38 10.84 -10.79
C GLU A 135 6.82 9.88 -9.68
N LYS A 136 7.52 10.39 -8.64
CA LYS A 136 7.98 9.58 -7.51
C LYS A 136 6.81 8.99 -6.71
N ILE A 137 5.73 9.77 -6.53
CA ILE A 137 4.49 9.26 -5.90
C ILE A 137 3.95 8.09 -6.72
N MET A 138 3.87 8.25 -8.04
CA MET A 138 3.38 7.22 -8.93
C MET A 138 4.28 5.99 -8.96
N ASP A 139 5.61 6.13 -8.89
CA ASP A 139 6.52 4.99 -8.85
C ASP A 139 6.36 4.16 -7.58
N ASN A 140 6.11 4.81 -6.43
CA ASN A 140 5.76 4.11 -5.20
C ASN A 140 4.42 3.36 -5.33
N ILE A 141 3.40 4.01 -5.91
CA ILE A 141 2.08 3.38 -6.15
C ILE A 141 2.20 2.17 -7.09
N LYS A 142 2.94 2.31 -8.20
CA LYS A 142 3.23 1.22 -9.15
C LYS A 142 3.94 0.07 -8.45
N SER A 143 4.97 0.36 -7.67
CA SER A 143 5.75 -0.64 -6.93
C SER A 143 4.86 -1.44 -5.97
N MET A 144 4.02 -0.77 -5.19
CA MET A 144 3.05 -1.44 -4.31
C MET A 144 2.04 -2.31 -5.08
N ALA A 145 1.52 -1.80 -6.21
CA ALA A 145 0.57 -2.54 -7.05
C ALA A 145 1.21 -3.78 -7.72
N GLU A 146 2.46 -3.68 -8.15
CA GLU A 146 3.23 -4.77 -8.75
C GLU A 146 3.57 -5.84 -7.72
N LEU A 147 4.00 -5.44 -6.51
CA LEU A 147 4.19 -6.33 -5.37
C LEU A 147 2.89 -7.06 -5.00
N ALA A 148 1.76 -6.35 -4.93
CA ALA A 148 0.46 -6.96 -4.67
C ALA A 148 0.11 -8.04 -5.71
N LYS A 149 0.29 -7.72 -7.00
CA LYS A 149 0.01 -8.63 -8.10
C LYS A 149 0.88 -9.88 -8.04
N LEU A 150 2.19 -9.72 -7.75
CA LEU A 150 3.12 -10.83 -7.57
C LEU A 150 2.68 -11.79 -6.46
N HIS A 151 2.04 -11.25 -5.41
CA HIS A 151 1.49 -12.02 -4.29
C HIS A 151 0.02 -12.43 -4.47
N HIS A 152 -0.52 -12.33 -5.70
CA HIS A 152 -1.91 -12.66 -6.05
C HIS A 152 -2.97 -11.89 -5.26
N ILE A 153 -2.64 -10.68 -4.83
CA ILE A 153 -3.53 -9.74 -4.14
C ILE A 153 -4.14 -8.83 -5.20
N LYS A 154 -5.47 -8.73 -5.22
CA LYS A 154 -6.16 -7.82 -6.13
C LYS A 154 -5.97 -6.37 -5.70
N VAL A 155 -5.70 -5.50 -6.66
CA VAL A 155 -5.41 -4.08 -6.40
C VAL A 155 -6.63 -3.22 -6.70
N ILE A 156 -6.96 -2.36 -5.75
CA ILE A 156 -7.83 -1.20 -5.92
C ILE A 156 -6.97 0.06 -5.74
N LEU A 157 -6.91 0.90 -6.78
CA LEU A 157 -6.24 2.20 -6.73
C LEU A 157 -7.27 3.32 -6.54
N CYS A 158 -7.02 4.22 -5.60
CA CYS A 158 -7.94 5.30 -5.30
C CYS A 158 -7.65 6.53 -6.17
N LYS A 159 -8.66 7.01 -6.88
CA LYS A 159 -8.73 8.42 -7.25
C LYS A 159 -8.97 9.19 -5.95
N TYR A 160 -7.93 9.88 -5.50
CA TYR A 160 -7.81 10.57 -4.21
C TYR A 160 -8.94 11.58 -4.00
N LEU A 161 -9.26 11.82 -2.73
CA LEU A 161 -10.24 12.81 -2.29
C LEU A 161 -9.86 14.22 -2.78
N PRO A 162 -10.85 15.10 -2.96
CA PRO A 162 -10.56 16.48 -3.32
C PRO A 162 -10.00 17.25 -2.12
N VAL A 163 -8.97 18.05 -2.39
CA VAL A 163 -8.32 18.92 -1.40
C VAL A 163 -8.00 20.23 -2.08
N TYR A 164 -8.67 21.31 -1.66
CA TYR A 164 -8.46 22.64 -2.22
C TYR A 164 -7.15 23.27 -1.71
N GLN A 165 -6.90 23.13 -0.42
CA GLN A 165 -5.73 23.69 0.27
C GLN A 165 -5.44 22.88 1.53
N TYR A 166 -4.17 22.69 1.86
CA TYR A 166 -3.76 22.12 3.14
C TYR A 166 -3.71 23.20 4.22
N PRO A 167 -4.44 23.08 5.34
CA PRO A 167 -4.40 24.06 6.41
C PRO A 167 -2.98 24.31 6.97
N TRP A 168 -2.14 23.26 6.97
CA TRP A 168 -0.77 23.29 7.45
C TRP A 168 0.28 23.65 6.38
N ASN A 169 -0.09 23.68 5.10
CA ASN A 169 0.81 24.10 4.02
C ASN A 169 0.04 24.74 2.86
N LYS A 170 -0.23 26.04 3.00
CA LYS A 170 -1.07 26.80 2.07
C LYS A 170 -0.36 27.22 0.77
N SER A 171 0.96 27.01 0.66
CA SER A 171 1.75 27.44 -0.50
C SER A 171 1.69 26.46 -1.67
N VAL A 172 1.17 25.25 -1.44
CA VAL A 172 1.06 24.21 -2.46
C VAL A 172 -0.25 24.36 -3.23
N PRO A 173 -0.24 24.30 -4.58
CA PRO A 173 -1.45 24.23 -5.40
C PRO A 173 -2.09 22.82 -5.29
N ALA A 174 -2.76 22.57 -4.16
CA ALA A 174 -3.20 21.24 -3.77
C ALA A 174 -4.22 20.64 -4.74
N ALA A 175 -5.22 21.42 -5.16
CA ALA A 175 -6.28 20.95 -6.05
C ALA A 175 -5.71 20.47 -7.39
N GLU A 176 -4.85 21.28 -8.01
CA GLU A 176 -4.24 20.99 -9.30
C GLU A 176 -3.34 19.75 -9.23
N GLN A 177 -2.54 19.64 -8.17
CA GLN A 177 -1.65 18.49 -8.00
C GLN A 177 -2.42 17.19 -7.70
N ILE A 178 -3.49 17.24 -6.91
CA ILE A 178 -4.33 16.07 -6.65
C ILE A 178 -5.07 15.64 -7.91
N MET A 179 -5.60 16.58 -8.70
CA MET A 179 -6.23 16.29 -10.00
C MET A 179 -5.24 15.62 -10.96
N ALA A 180 -4.04 16.18 -11.10
CA ALA A 180 -2.99 15.60 -11.95
C ALA A 180 -2.59 14.19 -11.47
N LEU A 181 -2.41 13.99 -10.16
CA LEU A 181 -2.13 12.67 -9.60
C LEU A 181 -3.28 11.68 -9.90
N ASN A 182 -4.52 12.13 -9.76
CA ASN A 182 -5.70 11.32 -10.04
C ASN A 182 -5.77 10.84 -11.49
N GLU A 183 -5.45 11.71 -12.44
CA GLU A 183 -5.35 11.34 -13.86
C GLU A 183 -4.30 10.26 -14.10
N LEU A 184 -3.10 10.40 -13.49
CA LEU A 184 -2.03 9.41 -13.58
C LEU A 184 -2.44 8.07 -12.97
N ILE A 185 -3.09 8.08 -11.80
CA ILE A 185 -3.59 6.86 -11.14
C ILE A 185 -4.62 6.15 -12.02
N VAL A 186 -5.60 6.88 -12.56
CA VAL A 186 -6.66 6.31 -13.41
C VAL A 186 -6.07 5.75 -14.71
N ALA A 187 -5.13 6.46 -15.33
CA ALA A 187 -4.45 5.99 -16.54
C ALA A 187 -3.68 4.68 -16.28
N TYR A 188 -2.90 4.62 -15.20
CA TYR A 188 -2.17 3.41 -14.82
C TYR A 188 -3.11 2.25 -14.46
N ALA A 189 -4.17 2.51 -13.69
CA ALA A 189 -5.17 1.51 -13.35
C ALA A 189 -5.83 0.93 -14.60
N LYS A 190 -6.18 1.78 -15.59
CA LYS A 190 -6.72 1.35 -16.88
C LYS A 190 -5.72 0.48 -17.65
N GLN A 191 -4.46 0.92 -17.74
CA GLN A 191 -3.39 0.18 -18.43
C GLN A 191 -3.15 -1.21 -17.84
N LYS A 192 -3.21 -1.34 -16.51
CA LYS A 192 -2.93 -2.60 -15.79
C LYS A 192 -4.19 -3.39 -15.42
N HIS A 193 -5.37 -2.91 -15.82
CA HIS A 193 -6.68 -3.47 -15.47
C HIS A 193 -6.96 -3.56 -13.97
N PHE A 194 -6.44 -2.62 -13.19
CA PHE A 194 -6.78 -2.49 -11.77
C PHE A 194 -8.15 -1.84 -11.58
N THR A 195 -8.80 -2.14 -10.46
CA THR A 195 -10.07 -1.48 -10.12
C THR A 195 -9.77 -0.07 -9.62
N VAL A 196 -10.47 0.92 -10.17
CA VAL A 196 -10.45 2.30 -9.67
C VAL A 196 -11.55 2.47 -8.62
N LEU A 197 -11.19 3.05 -7.48
CA LEU A 197 -12.10 3.55 -6.46
C LEU A 197 -12.14 5.08 -6.54
N ASP A 198 -13.30 5.64 -6.86
CA ASP A 198 -13.46 7.08 -7.04
C ASP A 198 -13.98 7.74 -5.75
N TYR A 199 -13.06 8.32 -4.97
CA TYR A 199 -13.43 9.16 -3.84
C TYR A 199 -13.62 10.63 -4.21
N TRP A 200 -13.02 11.07 -5.33
CA TRP A 200 -13.10 12.46 -5.80
C TRP A 200 -14.53 12.87 -6.11
N THR A 201 -15.17 12.18 -7.06
CA THR A 201 -16.44 12.59 -7.66
C THR A 201 -17.57 12.78 -6.64
N PRO A 202 -17.76 11.90 -5.65
CA PRO A 202 -18.85 12.09 -4.68
C PRO A 202 -18.52 13.07 -3.55
N LEU A 203 -17.32 13.64 -3.47
CA LEU A 203 -16.90 14.53 -2.38
C LEU A 203 -16.55 15.94 -2.84
N VAL A 204 -16.43 16.19 -4.15
CA VAL A 204 -15.89 17.44 -4.71
C VAL A 204 -16.92 18.59 -4.72
N ASP A 205 -16.46 19.79 -4.40
CA ASP A 205 -17.17 21.06 -4.55
C ASP A 205 -16.79 21.77 -5.87
N GLU A 206 -17.44 22.89 -6.17
CA GLU A 206 -17.20 23.70 -7.38
C GLU A 206 -15.79 24.33 -7.45
N ARG A 207 -15.03 24.30 -6.36
CA ARG A 207 -13.66 24.82 -6.26
C ARG A 207 -12.61 23.73 -6.37
N ASN A 208 -13.01 22.49 -6.68
CA ASN A 208 -12.14 21.30 -6.64
C ASN A 208 -11.64 20.95 -5.22
N GLY A 209 -12.34 21.43 -4.19
CA GLY A 209 -12.16 21.08 -2.79
C GLY A 209 -13.15 20.03 -2.32
N GLN A 210 -13.06 19.65 -1.05
CA GLN A 210 -14.07 18.81 -0.42
C GLN A 210 -15.27 19.67 0.00
N ARG A 211 -16.49 19.18 -0.28
CA ARG A 211 -17.73 19.84 0.18
C ARG A 211 -17.67 20.09 1.68
N ALA A 212 -18.00 21.32 2.07
CA ALA A 212 -17.78 21.82 3.43
C ALA A 212 -18.54 20.99 4.48
N GLU A 213 -19.75 20.53 4.15
CA GLU A 213 -20.58 19.70 5.01
C GLU A 213 -20.05 18.27 5.18
N LEU A 214 -19.04 17.84 4.43
CA LEU A 214 -18.48 16.48 4.45
C LEU A 214 -17.08 16.40 5.06
N THR A 215 -16.49 17.52 5.44
CA THR A 215 -15.11 17.60 5.92
C THR A 215 -15.01 18.33 7.26
N VAL A 216 -13.96 18.05 8.01
CA VAL A 216 -13.64 18.76 9.26
C VAL A 216 -12.75 19.98 9.00
N ASP A 217 -11.82 19.88 8.05
CA ASP A 217 -10.75 20.87 7.84
C ASP A 217 -10.44 21.15 6.36
N GLY A 218 -11.26 20.65 5.43
CA GLY A 218 -11.01 20.73 3.99
C GLY A 218 -10.18 19.58 3.42
N VAL A 219 -9.67 18.68 4.26
CA VAL A 219 -8.86 17.51 3.88
C VAL A 219 -9.50 16.22 4.40
N HIS A 220 -9.75 16.16 5.70
CA HIS A 220 -10.21 14.96 6.41
C HIS A 220 -11.74 14.91 6.43
N PRO A 221 -12.34 13.79 5.98
CA PRO A 221 -13.79 13.61 6.06
C PRO A 221 -14.31 13.66 7.49
N ASN A 222 -15.53 14.17 7.64
CA ASN A 222 -16.34 13.94 8.83
C ASN A 222 -17.11 12.61 8.69
N VAL A 223 -18.03 12.31 9.62
CA VAL A 223 -18.80 11.06 9.60
C VAL A 223 -19.62 10.92 8.31
N ASP A 224 -20.27 11.99 7.85
CA ASP A 224 -21.09 11.96 6.64
C ASP A 224 -20.26 11.77 5.38
N GLY A 225 -19.08 12.41 5.32
CA GLY A 225 -18.08 12.17 4.26
C GLY A 225 -17.64 10.71 4.23
N TYR A 226 -17.35 10.11 5.39
CA TYR A 226 -17.01 8.69 5.48
C TYR A 226 -18.15 7.77 5.06
N LYS A 227 -19.41 8.10 5.37
CA LYS A 227 -20.58 7.31 4.91
C LYS A 227 -20.72 7.28 3.39
N ILE A 228 -20.39 8.39 2.72
CA ILE A 228 -20.31 8.42 1.26
C ILE A 228 -19.16 7.54 0.76
N MET A 229 -17.99 7.60 1.42
CA MET A 229 -16.84 6.76 1.08
C MET A 229 -17.11 5.25 1.25
N GLU A 230 -17.92 4.84 2.25
CA GLU A 230 -18.34 3.43 2.42
C GLU A 230 -19.03 2.91 1.15
N THR A 231 -19.96 3.70 0.62
CA THR A 231 -20.79 3.32 -0.53
C THR A 231 -19.93 3.02 -1.76
N VAL A 232 -19.01 3.93 -2.11
CA VAL A 232 -18.13 3.75 -3.27
C VAL A 232 -17.06 2.68 -3.02
N THR A 233 -16.57 2.56 -1.79
CA THR A 233 -15.61 1.52 -1.38
C THR A 233 -16.21 0.12 -1.53
N ASP A 234 -17.40 -0.11 -1.00
CA ASP A 234 -18.06 -1.42 -1.06
C ASP A 234 -18.36 -1.83 -2.51
N ALA A 235 -18.75 -0.86 -3.36
CA ALA A 235 -18.91 -1.09 -4.79
C ALA A 235 -17.59 -1.51 -5.47
N ALA A 236 -16.48 -0.82 -5.17
CA ALA A 236 -15.16 -1.16 -5.71
C ALA A 236 -14.65 -2.52 -5.21
N ILE A 237 -14.82 -2.83 -3.91
CA ILE A 237 -14.47 -4.13 -3.33
C ILE A 237 -15.27 -5.25 -4.03
N LYS A 238 -16.59 -5.07 -4.19
CA LYS A 238 -17.45 -6.03 -4.91
C LYS A 238 -16.99 -6.23 -6.35
N LYS A 239 -16.61 -5.17 -7.06
CA LYS A 239 -16.08 -5.22 -8.42
C LYS A 239 -14.74 -5.98 -8.48
N ALA A 240 -13.78 -5.61 -7.63
CA ALA A 240 -12.48 -6.27 -7.57
C ALA A 240 -12.62 -7.76 -7.23
N LEU A 241 -13.45 -8.13 -6.27
CA LEU A 241 -13.64 -9.54 -5.91
C LEU A 241 -14.22 -10.39 -7.05
N LYS A 242 -14.96 -9.79 -7.99
CA LYS A 242 -15.50 -10.47 -9.17
C LYS A 242 -14.52 -10.58 -10.35
N SER A 243 -13.49 -9.74 -10.43
CA SER A 243 -12.52 -9.80 -11.54
C SER A 243 -11.78 -11.14 -11.54
N ARG A 244 -11.38 -11.63 -12.71
CA ARG A 244 -10.42 -12.74 -12.80
C ARG A 244 -9.01 -12.16 -12.66
N ASN A 245 -8.10 -12.92 -12.04
CA ASN A 245 -6.69 -12.54 -11.89
C ASN A 245 -5.96 -12.65 -13.23
#